data_AF-A0A924T686-F1
#
_entry.id   AF-A0A924T686-F1
#
_cell.length_a   1.000
_cell.length_b   1.000
_cell.length_c   1.000
_cell.angle_alpha   90.00
_cell.angle_beta   90.00
_cell.angle_gamma   90.00
#
_symmetry.space_group_name_H-M   'P 1'
#
loop_
_entity.id
_entity.type
_entity.pdbx_description
1 polymer ?
#
loop_
_entity_poly.entity_id
_entity_poly.type
_entity_poly.pdbx_seq_one_letter_code
_entity_poly.pdbx_strand_id
1 'polypeptide(L)'
;MKPHKTATSSTGLLAYLTGIGRAIFHHQDHDAQQASDQYWAVMHIDTNGVLQNTTVRVISVHPGLRSVTVRREADEQDIILRISRIVEAIDIRSGRRVDLAKWLDSHPPMGLGGGTQS
;
A
#
# COMPACT_ATOMS: atom_id res chain seq x y z
N MET A 1 -21.70 58.87 13.59
CA MET A 1 -22.57 58.01 12.76
C MET A 1 -21.76 57.58 11.53
N LYS A 2 -21.52 56.28 11.37
CA LYS A 2 -20.71 55.71 10.28
C LYS A 2 -21.64 55.32 9.11
N PRO A 3 -21.35 55.67 7.85
CA PRO A 3 -22.19 55.28 6.73
C PRO A 3 -22.00 53.80 6.34
N HIS A 4 -23.12 53.22 5.91
CA HIS A 4 -23.32 51.82 5.51
C HIS A 4 -22.60 51.46 4.21
N LYS A 5 -22.22 50.18 4.12
CA LYS A 5 -21.60 49.49 2.98
C LYS A 5 -22.43 49.61 1.69
N THR A 6 -21.78 50.01 0.61
CA THR A 6 -22.21 49.80 -0.79
C THR A 6 -21.31 48.73 -1.40
N ALA A 7 -21.86 47.56 -1.71
CA ALA A 7 -21.20 46.56 -2.53
C ALA A 7 -21.83 46.60 -3.92
N THR A 8 -21.08 47.15 -4.88
CA THR A 8 -21.42 47.19 -6.30
C THR A 8 -20.55 46.17 -7.03
N SER A 9 -21.24 45.27 -7.73
CA SER A 9 -20.88 44.54 -8.95
C SER A 9 -19.58 43.74 -9.04
N SER A 10 -19.70 42.49 -9.48
CA SER A 10 -19.39 42.11 -10.87
C SER A 10 -19.76 40.64 -11.10
N THR A 11 -20.96 40.40 -11.63
CA THR A 11 -21.35 39.12 -12.20
C THR A 11 -20.60 38.95 -13.51
N GLY A 12 -19.48 38.23 -13.46
CA GLY A 12 -18.68 37.86 -14.64
C GLY A 12 -19.39 36.78 -15.45
N LEU A 13 -19.66 37.10 -16.71
CA LEU A 13 -20.23 36.25 -17.74
C LEU A 13 -19.24 35.15 -18.18
N LEU A 14 -19.76 33.93 -18.36
CA LEU A 14 -19.48 32.97 -19.45
C LEU A 14 -18.02 32.64 -19.85
N ALA A 15 -17.65 31.35 -19.77
CA ALA A 15 -17.08 30.62 -20.92
C ALA A 15 -17.17 29.09 -20.73
N TYR A 16 -17.87 28.47 -21.66
CA TYR A 16 -17.89 27.03 -21.95
C TYR A 16 -16.49 26.50 -22.30
N LEU A 17 -16.18 25.26 -21.92
CA LEU A 17 -15.41 24.31 -22.75
C LEU A 17 -15.63 22.87 -22.24
N THR A 18 -16.46 22.14 -22.98
CA THR A 18 -16.41 20.68 -23.13
C THR A 18 -15.04 20.27 -23.68
N GLY A 19 -14.38 19.26 -23.12
CA GLY A 19 -13.11 18.77 -23.67
C GLY A 19 -12.51 17.60 -22.91
N ILE A 20 -12.66 16.42 -23.50
CA ILE A 20 -12.16 15.08 -23.14
C ILE A 20 -10.69 15.07 -22.68
N GLY A 21 -10.37 14.23 -21.68
CA GLY A 21 -8.99 13.78 -21.47
C GLY A 21 -8.59 13.42 -20.06
N ARG A 22 -9.34 12.59 -19.32
CA ARG A 22 -8.67 11.79 -18.28
C ARG A 22 -8.18 10.49 -18.89
N ALA A 23 -6.90 10.57 -19.26
CA ALA A 23 -6.04 9.48 -19.62
C ALA A 23 -6.25 8.26 -18.71
N ILE A 24 -6.41 7.14 -19.40
CA ILE A 24 -6.04 5.77 -19.04
C ILE A 24 -5.02 5.76 -17.89
N PHE A 25 -5.48 5.49 -16.67
CA PHE A 25 -4.59 5.11 -15.57
C PHE A 25 -4.91 3.68 -15.17
N HIS A 26 -4.01 2.82 -15.64
CA HIS A 26 -3.67 1.49 -15.15
C HIS A 26 -4.80 0.46 -15.02
N HIS A 27 -4.73 -0.53 -15.93
CA HIS A 27 -5.03 -1.92 -15.62
C HIS A 27 -4.59 -2.23 -14.18
N GLN A 28 -5.55 -2.43 -13.27
CA GLN A 28 -5.34 -3.37 -12.18
C GLN A 28 -5.96 -4.66 -12.66
N ASP A 29 -5.11 -5.53 -13.20
CA ASP A 29 -5.38 -6.94 -13.32
C ASP A 29 -6.01 -7.42 -12.01
N HIS A 30 -7.30 -7.73 -12.07
CA HIS A 30 -8.05 -8.41 -11.03
C HIS A 30 -7.64 -9.89 -10.95
N ASP A 31 -6.38 -10.21 -11.25
CA ASP A 31 -5.72 -11.44 -10.81
C ASP A 31 -5.27 -11.28 -9.35
N ALA A 32 -6.21 -10.81 -8.50
CA ALA A 32 -6.20 -11.09 -7.08
C ALA A 32 -6.52 -12.58 -6.90
N GLN A 33 -5.63 -13.42 -7.43
CA GLN A 33 -5.36 -14.77 -6.98
C GLN A 33 -5.39 -14.69 -5.47
N GLN A 34 -6.38 -15.37 -4.86
CA GLN A 34 -6.66 -15.39 -3.43
C GLN A 34 -5.35 -15.52 -2.65
N ALA A 35 -4.70 -14.40 -2.35
CA ALA A 35 -3.61 -14.35 -1.42
C ALA A 35 -4.29 -14.72 -0.11
N SER A 36 -4.02 -15.93 0.36
CA SER A 36 -4.49 -16.42 1.65
C SER A 36 -4.41 -15.26 2.64
N ASP A 37 -5.55 -14.82 3.17
CA ASP A 37 -5.66 -13.64 4.00
C ASP A 37 -4.69 -13.74 5.18
N GLN A 38 -3.51 -13.15 5.03
CA GLN A 38 -2.41 -13.26 5.97
C GLN A 38 -2.31 -11.97 6.76
N TYR A 39 -2.69 -12.05 8.03
CA TYR A 39 -2.70 -10.92 8.96
C TYR A 39 -1.57 -11.07 9.96
N TRP A 40 -0.78 -10.00 10.10
CA TRP A 40 0.36 -9.94 11.02
C TRP A 40 0.22 -8.79 12.02
N ALA A 41 0.64 -9.04 13.25
CA ALA A 41 1.02 -7.97 14.16
C ALA A 41 2.50 -7.67 13.90
N VAL A 42 2.81 -6.44 13.48
CA VAL A 42 4.13 -6.05 13.00
C VAL A 42 4.68 -4.92 13.83
N MET A 43 5.88 -5.14 14.36
CA MET A 43 6.71 -4.11 14.96
C MET A 43 7.80 -3.70 13.96
N HIS A 44 7.81 -2.43 13.54
CA HIS A 44 8.75 -1.93 12.52
C HIS A 44 9.25 -0.52 12.84
N ILE A 45 10.38 -0.15 12.22
CA ILE A 45 10.93 1.20 12.26
C ILE A 45 10.40 1.98 11.06
N ASP A 46 9.72 3.11 11.30
CA ASP A 46 9.18 3.97 10.25
C ASP A 46 10.27 4.81 9.53
N THR A 47 9.87 5.77 8.70
CA THR A 47 10.80 6.66 7.99
C THR A 47 11.52 7.65 8.89
N ASN A 48 10.96 7.96 10.05
CA ASN A 48 11.51 8.89 11.04
C ASN A 48 12.39 8.17 12.07
N GLY A 49 12.55 6.84 11.96
CA GLY A 49 13.30 6.05 12.93
C GLY A 49 12.51 5.67 14.18
N VAL A 50 11.20 5.87 14.18
CA VAL A 50 10.34 5.57 15.33
C VAL A 50 9.84 4.13 15.25
N LEU A 51 9.87 3.44 16.39
CA LEU A 51 9.30 2.10 16.54
C LEU A 51 7.77 2.18 16.54
N GLN A 52 7.16 1.52 15.58
CA GLN A 52 5.72 1.43 15.40
C GLN A 52 5.25 0.00 15.60
N ASN A 53 4.08 -0.18 16.20
CA ASN A 53 3.39 -1.46 16.30
C ASN A 53 2.03 -1.34 15.60
N THR A 54 1.75 -2.21 14.64
CA THR A 54 0.53 -2.14 13.84
C THR A 54 0.10 -3.52 13.34
N THR A 55 -1.22 -3.72 13.26
CA THR A 55 -1.81 -4.88 12.60
C THR A 55 -1.95 -4.60 11.12
N VAL A 56 -1.48 -5.53 10.28
CA VAL A 56 -1.48 -5.38 8.84
C VAL A 56 -1.96 -6.64 8.13
N ARG A 57 -2.58 -6.46 6.97
CA ARG A 57 -2.86 -7.53 6.01
C ARG A 57 -1.80 -7.52 4.92
N VAL A 58 -1.19 -8.66 4.64
CA VAL A 58 -0.25 -8.78 3.51
C VAL A 58 -1.02 -8.75 2.20
N ILE A 59 -0.65 -7.82 1.31
CA ILE A 59 -1.31 -7.63 0.01
C ILE A 59 -0.44 -8.19 -1.12
N SER A 60 0.87 -7.91 -1.10
CA SER A 60 1.81 -8.45 -2.09
C SER A 60 3.23 -8.53 -1.55
N VAL A 61 3.98 -9.51 -2.05
CA VAL A 61 5.37 -9.76 -1.67
C VAL A 61 6.28 -9.35 -2.82
N HIS A 62 7.37 -8.64 -2.51
CA HIS A 62 8.35 -8.17 -3.49
C HIS A 62 9.74 -8.72 -3.15
N PRO A 63 10.05 -9.98 -3.52
CA PRO A 63 11.27 -10.67 -3.13
C PRO A 63 12.54 -9.94 -3.58
N GLY A 64 12.55 -9.46 -4.83
CA GLY A 64 13.69 -8.73 -5.39
C GLY A 64 13.98 -7.40 -4.68
N LEU A 65 12.98 -6.77 -4.07
CA LEU A 65 13.13 -5.53 -3.30
C LEU A 65 13.28 -5.78 -1.79
N ARG A 66 13.18 -7.04 -1.36
CA ARG A 66 13.09 -7.44 0.05
C ARG A 66 12.08 -6.58 0.80
N SER A 67 10.89 -6.42 0.23
CA SER A 67 9.79 -5.65 0.80
C SER A 67 8.45 -6.34 0.63
N VAL A 68 7.48 -5.92 1.41
CA VAL A 68 6.10 -6.39 1.38
C VAL A 68 5.16 -5.19 1.36
N THR A 69 4.16 -5.21 0.48
CA THR A 69 3.05 -4.26 0.52
C THR A 69 2.01 -4.81 1.47
N VAL A 70 1.63 -4.01 2.45
CA VAL A 70 0.65 -4.37 3.47
C VAL A 70 -0.40 -3.28 3.60
N ARG A 71 -1.62 -3.67 3.95
CA ARG A 71 -2.69 -2.74 4.31
C ARG A 71 -2.77 -2.67 5.82
N ARG A 72 -2.62 -1.47 6.39
CA ARG A 72 -2.85 -1.25 7.82
C ARG A 72 -4.32 -1.41 8.14
N GLU A 73 -4.61 -2.08 9.24
CA GLU A 73 -6.00 -2.30 9.66
C GLU A 73 -6.62 -1.02 10.27
N ALA A 74 -5.82 -0.24 11.00
CA ALA A 74 -6.31 0.94 11.72
C ALA A 74 -6.87 2.06 10.83
N ASP A 75 -6.33 2.22 9.61
CA ASP A 75 -6.68 3.33 8.71
C ASP A 75 -6.80 2.93 7.24
N GLU A 76 -6.81 1.62 6.96
CA GLU A 76 -6.90 1.03 5.62
C GLU A 76 -5.85 1.52 4.63
N GLN A 77 -4.75 2.12 5.12
CA GLN A 77 -3.69 2.64 4.26
C GLN A 77 -2.76 1.53 3.79
N ASP A 78 -2.50 1.50 2.47
CA ASP A 78 -1.48 0.64 1.88
C ASP A 78 -0.09 1.26 2.08
N ILE A 79 0.82 0.49 2.66
CA ILE A 79 2.21 0.87 2.91
C ILE A 79 3.16 -0.22 2.45
N ILE A 80 4.38 0.18 2.10
CA ILE A 80 5.46 -0.76 1.75
C ILE A 80 6.43 -0.87 2.92
N LEU A 81 6.55 -2.06 3.49
CA LEU A 81 7.50 -2.35 4.56
C LEU A 81 8.71 -3.08 3.98
N ARG A 82 9.90 -2.50 4.20
CA ARG A 82 11.17 -3.21 3.93
C ARG A 82 11.39 -4.25 5.03
N ILE A 83 11.75 -5.47 4.66
CA ILE A 83 12.01 -6.56 5.62
C ILE A 83 13.09 -6.16 6.64
N SER A 84 14.10 -5.42 6.21
CA SER A 84 15.17 -4.93 7.10
C SER A 84 14.73 -3.92 8.15
N ARG A 85 13.53 -3.33 8.03
CA ARG A 85 12.95 -2.41 9.01
C ARG A 85 11.92 -3.07 9.91
N ILE A 86 11.55 -4.32 9.63
CA ILE A 86 10.65 -5.08 10.48
C ILE A 86 11.50 -5.72 11.58
N VAL A 87 11.21 -5.37 12.82
CA VAL A 87 11.86 -5.92 14.01
C VAL A 87 11.22 -7.26 14.37
N GLU A 88 9.90 -7.31 14.31
CA GLU A 88 9.11 -8.49 14.62
C GLU A 88 7.84 -8.53 13.75
N ALA A 89 7.47 -9.73 13.33
CA ALA A 89 6.19 -10.02 12.71
C ALA A 89 5.63 -11.29 13.36
N ILE A 90 4.38 -11.25 13.79
CA ILE A 90 3.66 -12.36 14.40
C ILE A 90 2.44 -12.64 13.55
N ASP A 91 2.31 -13.88 13.08
CA ASP A 91 1.10 -14.31 12.39
C ASP A 91 -0.05 -14.39 13.40
N ILE A 92 -1.08 -13.55 13.21
CA ILE A 92 -2.16 -13.38 14.19
C ILE A 92 -2.98 -14.67 14.33
N ARG A 93 -3.13 -15.43 13.25
CA ARG A 93 -3.92 -16.65 13.26
C ARG A 93 -3.23 -17.77 14.05
N SER A 94 -1.91 -17.89 13.89
CA SER A 94 -1.13 -18.95 14.56
C SER A 94 -0.49 -18.52 15.87
N GLY A 95 -0.37 -17.21 16.14
CA GLY A 95 0.38 -16.65 17.26
C GLY A 95 1.90 -16.85 17.15
N ARG A 96 2.40 -17.34 16.00
CA ARG A 96 3.82 -17.67 15.82
C ARG A 96 4.56 -16.51 15.19
N ARG A 97 5.80 -16.30 15.64
CA ARG A 97 6.72 -15.36 14.98
C ARG A 97 7.00 -15.84 13.55
N VAL A 98 6.91 -14.90 12.61
CA VAL A 98 7.23 -15.13 11.21
C VAL A 98 8.73 -14.99 11.02
N ASP A 99 9.37 -16.03 10.51
CA ASP A 99 10.75 -15.96 10.03
C ASP A 99 10.74 -15.27 8.65
N LEU A 100 10.92 -13.95 8.65
CA LEU A 100 10.78 -13.12 7.45
C LEU A 100 11.75 -13.49 6.33
N ALA A 101 12.94 -14.03 6.67
CA ALA A 101 13.90 -14.46 5.67
C ALA A 101 13.38 -15.71 4.95
N LYS A 102 13.04 -16.76 5.71
CA LYS A 102 12.47 -18.00 5.14
C LYS A 102 11.15 -17.76 4.42
N TRP A 103 10.31 -16.89 4.97
CA TRP A 103 9.05 -16.53 4.36
C TRP A 103 9.26 -15.77 3.06
N LEU A 104 10.25 -14.89 2.96
CA LEU A 104 10.56 -14.24 1.68
C LEU A 104 11.09 -15.25 0.66
N ASP A 105 11.94 -16.19 1.07
CA ASP A 105 12.51 -17.21 0.20
C ASP A 105 11.45 -18.19 -0.34
N SER A 106 10.34 -18.40 0.38
CA SER A 106 9.22 -19.20 -0.12
C SER A 106 8.38 -18.49 -1.20
N HIS A 107 8.66 -17.21 -1.46
CA HIS A 107 8.05 -16.42 -2.52
C HIS A 107 9.15 -16.11 -3.55
N PRO A 108 9.47 -17.02 -4.47
CA PRO A 108 10.48 -16.74 -5.48
C PRO A 108 10.04 -15.56 -6.35
N PRO A 109 10.96 -14.68 -6.80
CA PRO A 109 10.63 -13.69 -7.80
C PRO A 109 10.04 -14.40 -9.02
N MET A 110 8.95 -13.89 -9.58
CA MET A 110 8.45 -14.41 -10.85
C MET A 110 9.52 -14.18 -11.91
N GLY A 111 10.30 -15.23 -12.17
CA GLY A 111 11.53 -15.17 -12.94
C GLY A 111 11.94 -16.58 -13.34
N LEU A 112 11.38 -16.99 -14.48
CA LEU A 112 11.74 -18.18 -15.27
C LEU A 112 11.43 -19.51 -14.56
N GLY A 113 10.25 -20.05 -14.87
CA GLY A 113 10.07 -21.50 -14.90
C GLY A 113 11.14 -22.09 -15.81
N GLY A 114 12.22 -22.54 -15.19
CA GLY A 114 13.23 -23.37 -15.83
C GLY A 114 12.53 -24.67 -16.20
N GLY A 115 12.07 -24.74 -17.45
CA GLY A 115 11.76 -25.99 -18.12
C GLY A 115 13.00 -26.86 -18.10
N THR A 116 13.08 -27.71 -17.09
CA THR A 116 13.93 -28.89 -17.12
C THR A 116 13.06 -30.07 -16.71
N GLN A 117 13.25 -31.15 -17.47
CA GLN A 117 12.74 -32.51 -17.31
C GLN A 117 11.38 -32.76 -17.99
N SER A 118 11.23 -33.72 -18.90
CA SER A 118 12.15 -34.74 -19.45
C SER A 118 11.77 -35.07 -20.89
#